data_AF-A0A497ML72-F1
#
_entry.id   AF-A0A497ML72-F1
#
_cell.length_a   1.000
_cell.length_b   1.000
_cell.length_c   1.000
_cell.angle_alpha   90.00
_cell.angle_beta   90.00
_cell.angle_gamma   90.00
#
_symmetry.space_group_name_H-M   'P 1'
#
loop_
_entity.id
_entity.type
_entity.pdbx_description
1 polymer ?
#
loop_
_entity_poly.entity_id
_entity_poly.type
_entity_poly.pdbx_seq_one_letter_code
_entity_poly.pdbx_strand_id
1 'polypeptide(L)'
;DAKLIPGDGPIFVAPAAHIGPGCVVRGPAYIGAGVEAMDVRLESCVVEKGCRLMGCVVKDSTVMEYSRVMEGAIVTQAVIGGYCLLGPNATVCGEILDGNAAVLGDFSTVSPGSVFSGPVKAGPFTNVSGFCDHDIPAFISRGGSRLSLDEALKICWLRVGRWENRIVSDYELNLVKKIYKTVRRGGRSPGQPGKPIFSKG
;
A
#
# COMPACT_ATOMS: atom_id res chain seq x y z
N ASP A 1 13.21 10.18 22.15
CA ASP A 1 13.11 8.72 22.02
C ASP A 1 11.74 8.28 21.54
N ALA A 2 11.63 7.08 21.01
CA ALA A 2 10.36 6.47 20.62
C ALA A 2 9.58 6.01 21.87
N LYS A 3 8.25 6.13 21.83
CA LYS A 3 7.36 5.70 22.90
C LYS A 3 6.59 4.45 22.48
N LEU A 4 6.89 3.32 23.12
CA LEU A 4 6.17 2.06 22.92
C LEU A 4 5.13 1.87 24.03
N ILE A 5 3.87 1.75 23.65
CA ILE A 5 2.72 1.67 24.56
C ILE A 5 1.96 0.39 24.22
N PRO A 6 2.11 -0.70 24.99
CA PRO A 6 1.41 -1.96 24.68
C PRO A 6 -0.10 -1.79 24.46
N GLY A 7 -0.76 -0.83 25.14
CA GLY A 7 -2.19 -0.61 24.89
C GLY A 7 -2.97 -1.89 25.17
N ASP A 8 -3.74 -2.35 24.19
CA ASP A 8 -4.62 -3.52 24.30
C ASP A 8 -3.96 -4.82 23.77
N GLY A 9 -2.69 -4.79 23.34
CA GLY A 9 -2.00 -5.96 22.80
C GLY A 9 -0.46 -5.86 22.73
N PRO A 10 0.24 -6.93 22.36
CA PRO A 10 1.70 -6.90 22.32
C PRO A 10 2.25 -6.00 21.20
N ILE A 11 3.44 -5.44 21.41
CA ILE A 11 4.24 -4.79 20.37
C ILE A 11 5.42 -5.68 20.06
N PHE A 12 5.55 -6.08 18.79
CA PHE A 12 6.68 -6.83 18.27
C PHE A 12 7.49 -5.94 17.34
N VAL A 13 8.79 -5.83 17.61
CA VAL A 13 9.74 -5.10 16.76
C VAL A 13 10.83 -6.06 16.33
N ALA A 14 10.91 -6.31 15.03
CA ALA A 14 11.88 -7.22 14.46
C ALA A 14 13.30 -6.62 14.45
N PRO A 15 14.35 -7.45 14.34
CA PRO A 15 15.73 -6.99 14.27
C PRO A 15 15.97 -5.98 13.13
N ALA A 16 16.93 -5.07 13.34
CA ALA A 16 17.29 -4.01 12.40
C ALA A 16 16.18 -2.99 12.07
N ALA A 17 15.01 -3.07 12.69
CA ALA A 17 14.04 -1.98 12.64
C ALA A 17 14.58 -0.76 13.41
N HIS A 18 14.45 0.41 12.81
CA HIS A 18 14.83 1.69 13.39
C HIS A 18 13.58 2.53 13.67
N ILE A 19 13.20 2.62 14.95
CA ILE A 19 12.12 3.47 15.43
C ILE A 19 12.75 4.73 16.04
N GLY A 20 12.78 5.80 15.25
CA GLY A 20 13.42 7.07 15.57
C GLY A 20 12.65 7.93 16.59
N PRO A 21 13.19 9.11 16.92
CA PRO A 21 12.53 10.04 17.85
C PRO A 21 11.18 10.54 17.31
N GLY A 22 10.29 10.94 18.23
CA GLY A 22 8.94 11.41 17.91
C GLY A 22 7.95 10.28 17.65
N CYS A 23 8.41 9.04 17.44
CA CYS A 23 7.52 7.93 17.16
C CYS A 23 6.71 7.51 18.39
N VAL A 24 5.43 7.19 18.15
CA VAL A 24 4.53 6.56 19.12
C VAL A 24 3.98 5.28 18.52
N VAL A 25 4.21 4.15 19.19
CA VAL A 25 3.68 2.84 18.77
C VAL A 25 2.75 2.33 19.84
N ARG A 26 1.48 2.12 19.51
CA ARG A 26 0.45 1.56 20.39
C ARG A 26 0.06 0.16 19.93
N GLY A 27 0.16 -0.81 20.83
CA GLY A 27 -0.16 -2.21 20.54
C GLY A 27 -1.68 -2.47 20.42
N PRO A 28 -2.08 -3.55 19.73
CA PRO A 28 -1.22 -4.58 19.13
C PRO A 28 -0.48 -4.08 17.87
N ALA A 29 0.83 -4.28 17.77
CA ALA A 29 1.58 -3.83 16.61
C ALA A 29 2.73 -4.78 16.23
N TYR A 30 2.96 -4.95 14.94
CA TYR A 30 4.13 -5.64 14.39
C TYR A 30 4.93 -4.70 13.50
N ILE A 31 6.23 -4.57 13.78
CA ILE A 31 7.19 -3.77 13.02
C ILE A 31 8.26 -4.71 12.46
N GLY A 32 8.28 -4.86 11.13
CA GLY A 32 9.16 -5.77 10.41
C GLY A 32 10.61 -5.32 10.36
N ALA A 33 11.48 -6.22 9.89
CA ALA A 33 12.92 -5.99 9.87
C ALA A 33 13.30 -4.86 8.90
N GLY A 34 14.26 -4.01 9.28
CA GLY A 34 14.72 -2.91 8.43
C GLY A 34 13.69 -1.81 8.17
N VAL A 35 12.59 -1.76 8.94
CA VAL A 35 11.66 -0.63 8.90
C VAL A 35 12.37 0.62 9.42
N GLU A 36 12.23 1.74 8.71
CA GLU A 36 12.71 3.06 9.12
C GLU A 36 11.49 3.94 9.44
N ALA A 37 11.32 4.29 10.72
CA ALA A 37 10.19 5.08 11.20
C ALA A 37 10.69 6.36 11.90
N MET A 38 10.22 7.54 11.49
CA MET A 38 10.57 8.83 12.12
C MET A 38 9.34 9.73 12.24
N ASP A 39 9.10 10.25 13.45
CA ASP A 39 7.94 11.11 13.75
C ASP A 39 6.59 10.51 13.34
N VAL A 40 6.40 9.21 13.59
CA VAL A 40 5.18 8.49 13.18
C VAL A 40 4.29 8.08 14.35
N ARG A 41 3.00 7.92 14.08
CA ARG A 41 2.05 7.29 15.00
C ARG A 41 1.55 5.99 14.41
N LEU A 42 1.85 4.88 15.10
CA LEU A 42 1.47 3.53 14.73
C LEU A 42 0.53 2.96 15.79
N GLU A 43 -0.65 2.51 15.40
CA GLU A 43 -1.66 1.98 16.33
C GLU A 43 -2.36 0.76 15.70
N SER A 44 -2.44 -0.37 16.42
CA SER A 44 -3.19 -1.55 15.95
C SER A 44 -2.80 -1.97 14.51
N CYS A 45 -1.50 -2.00 14.20
CA CYS A 45 -1.05 -2.11 12.80
C CYS A 45 0.05 -3.14 12.58
N VAL A 46 0.17 -3.57 11.32
CA VAL A 46 1.27 -4.41 10.83
C VAL A 46 2.05 -3.62 9.79
N VAL A 47 3.35 -3.43 10.03
CA VAL A 47 4.28 -2.80 9.08
C VAL A 47 5.32 -3.85 8.74
N GLU A 48 5.35 -4.28 7.49
CA GLU A 48 6.30 -5.30 7.03
C GLU A 48 7.71 -4.73 6.77
N LYS A 49 8.63 -5.64 6.44
CA LYS A 49 10.06 -5.35 6.30
C LYS A 49 10.35 -4.23 5.30
N GLY A 50 11.40 -3.46 5.58
CA GLY A 50 11.95 -2.47 4.65
C GLY A 50 11.05 -1.27 4.35
N CYS A 51 9.91 -1.12 5.04
CA CYS A 51 9.06 0.06 4.90
C CYS A 51 9.74 1.31 5.44
N ARG A 52 9.46 2.46 4.81
CA ARG A 52 9.90 3.78 5.28
C ARG A 52 8.70 4.64 5.59
N LEU A 53 8.60 5.07 6.84
CA LEU A 53 7.48 5.85 7.37
C LEU A 53 8.02 7.14 7.96
N MET A 54 7.55 8.28 7.46
CA MET A 54 8.02 9.60 7.89
C MET A 54 6.82 10.51 8.15
N GLY A 55 6.69 11.07 9.36
CA GLY A 55 5.69 12.10 9.67
C GLY A 55 4.24 11.66 9.43
N CYS A 56 3.91 10.37 9.55
CA CYS A 56 2.64 9.81 9.11
C CYS A 56 1.89 9.08 10.24
N VAL A 57 0.62 8.77 9.98
CA VAL A 57 -0.24 8.02 10.88
C VAL A 57 -0.68 6.72 10.22
N VAL A 58 -0.46 5.59 10.89
CA VAL A 58 -0.95 4.28 10.47
C VAL A 58 -1.75 3.67 11.61
N LYS A 59 -3.04 3.42 11.37
CA LYS A 59 -3.96 2.87 12.37
C LYS A 59 -4.82 1.76 11.79
N ASP A 60 -5.02 0.67 12.54
CA ASP A 60 -5.90 -0.44 12.15
C ASP A 60 -5.61 -0.95 10.72
N SER A 61 -4.34 -0.99 10.34
CA SER A 61 -3.93 -1.14 8.94
C SER A 61 -2.73 -2.07 8.79
N THR A 62 -2.59 -2.63 7.59
CA THR A 62 -1.40 -3.38 7.18
C THR A 62 -0.67 -2.64 6.06
N VAL A 63 0.64 -2.46 6.23
CA VAL A 63 1.55 -1.90 5.23
C VAL A 63 2.57 -2.96 4.86
N MET A 64 2.43 -3.51 3.65
CA MET A 64 3.29 -4.57 3.12
C MET A 64 4.65 -4.05 2.70
N GLU A 65 5.58 -4.98 2.49
CA GLU A 65 7.01 -4.76 2.38
C GLU A 65 7.46 -3.62 1.44
N TYR A 66 8.57 -2.98 1.82
CA TYR A 66 9.26 -1.94 1.07
C TYR A 66 8.39 -0.74 0.65
N SER A 67 7.21 -0.57 1.26
CA SER A 67 6.34 0.57 1.00
C SER A 67 6.85 1.85 1.67
N ARG A 68 6.52 2.99 1.08
CA ARG A 68 6.92 4.31 1.56
C ARG A 68 5.70 5.16 1.85
N VAL A 69 5.59 5.63 3.09
CA VAL A 69 4.51 6.52 3.54
C VAL A 69 5.15 7.83 3.96
N MET A 70 4.82 8.89 3.21
CA MET A 70 5.45 10.19 3.34
C MET A 70 4.73 11.08 4.36
N GLU A 71 5.32 12.24 4.64
CA GLU A 71 4.88 13.21 5.65
C GLU A 71 3.41 13.63 5.50
N GLY A 72 2.69 13.67 6.61
CA GLY A 72 1.28 14.04 6.68
C GLY A 72 0.32 12.98 6.14
N ALA A 73 0.80 11.85 5.62
CA ALA A 73 -0.07 10.80 5.13
C ALA A 73 -0.81 10.08 6.27
N ILE A 74 -2.05 9.68 6.00
CA ILE A 74 -2.94 9.01 6.95
C ILE A 74 -3.37 7.68 6.33
N VAL A 75 -3.11 6.58 7.02
CA VAL A 75 -3.51 5.23 6.63
C VAL A 75 -4.35 4.65 7.75
N THR A 76 -5.64 4.45 7.49
CA THR A 76 -6.59 3.95 8.49
C THR A 76 -7.48 2.88 7.90
N GLN A 77 -7.60 1.73 8.57
CA GLN A 77 -8.43 0.62 8.08
C GLN A 77 -8.10 0.23 6.64
N ALA A 78 -6.82 0.03 6.35
CA ALA A 78 -6.36 -0.21 4.99
C ALA A 78 -5.35 -1.36 4.89
N VAL A 79 -5.32 -1.96 3.71
CA VAL A 79 -4.27 -2.90 3.29
C VAL A 79 -3.50 -2.26 2.15
N ILE A 80 -2.26 -1.87 2.44
CA ILE A 80 -1.33 -1.29 1.47
C ILE A 80 -0.40 -2.40 0.98
N GLY A 81 -0.48 -2.73 -0.30
CA GLY A 81 0.34 -3.75 -0.96
C GLY A 81 1.82 -3.41 -1.02
N GLY A 82 2.62 -4.36 -1.50
CA GLY A 82 4.07 -4.27 -1.50
C GLY A 82 4.58 -3.18 -2.44
N TYR A 83 5.70 -2.57 -2.08
CA TYR A 83 6.35 -1.53 -2.88
C TYR A 83 5.43 -0.37 -3.22
N CYS A 84 4.51 0.05 -2.34
CA CYS A 84 3.65 1.21 -2.59
C CYS A 84 4.32 2.55 -2.23
N LEU A 85 3.82 3.65 -2.81
CA LEU A 85 4.21 5.01 -2.44
C LEU A 85 2.97 5.83 -2.09
N LEU A 86 2.87 6.30 -0.85
CA LEU A 86 1.87 7.27 -0.43
C LEU A 86 2.53 8.63 -0.34
N GLY A 87 2.19 9.54 -1.25
CA GLY A 87 2.74 10.89 -1.28
C GLY A 87 2.36 11.72 -0.04
N PRO A 88 2.99 12.89 0.16
CA PRO A 88 2.70 13.73 1.31
C PRO A 88 1.21 14.11 1.39
N ASN A 89 0.65 14.11 2.60
CA ASN A 89 -0.77 14.39 2.86
C ASN A 89 -1.74 13.46 2.10
N ALA A 90 -1.30 12.30 1.63
CA ALA A 90 -2.19 11.29 1.06
C ALA A 90 -3.01 10.61 2.17
N THR A 91 -4.30 10.42 1.92
CA THR A 91 -5.19 9.71 2.84
C THR A 91 -5.65 8.42 2.21
N VAL A 92 -5.46 7.31 2.90
CA VAL A 92 -6.03 6.01 2.57
C VAL A 92 -6.86 5.54 3.74
N CYS A 93 -8.18 5.50 3.57
CA CYS A 93 -9.11 5.22 4.64
C CYS A 93 -10.13 4.17 4.21
N GLY A 94 -10.22 3.06 4.94
CA GLY A 94 -11.34 2.13 4.81
C GLY A 94 -12.64 2.70 5.39
N GLU A 95 -13.65 1.85 5.49
CA GLU A 95 -14.93 2.20 6.08
C GLU A 95 -15.06 1.66 7.51
N ILE A 96 -15.32 2.57 8.46
CA ILE A 96 -15.36 2.26 9.89
C ILE A 96 -16.56 1.38 10.25
N LEU A 97 -17.70 1.55 9.57
CA LEU A 97 -18.96 0.93 9.94
C LEU A 97 -19.06 -0.54 9.52
N ASP A 98 -18.55 -0.86 8.34
CA ASP A 98 -18.70 -2.21 7.76
C ASP A 98 -17.45 -3.09 7.89
N GLY A 99 -16.36 -2.55 8.47
CA GLY A 99 -15.10 -3.26 8.63
C GLY A 99 -14.38 -3.54 7.29
N ASN A 100 -14.81 -2.89 6.21
CA ASN A 100 -14.24 -3.07 4.89
C ASN A 100 -13.00 -2.19 4.73
N ALA A 101 -11.85 -2.85 4.60
CA ALA A 101 -10.59 -2.15 4.40
C ALA A 101 -10.47 -1.60 2.97
N ALA A 102 -9.91 -0.39 2.84
CA ALA A 102 -9.41 0.08 1.55
C ALA A 102 -8.20 -0.76 1.15
N VAL A 103 -8.16 -1.24 -0.10
CA VAL A 103 -7.06 -2.10 -0.58
C VAL A 103 -6.30 -1.42 -1.70
N LEU A 104 -5.01 -1.19 -1.50
CA LEU A 104 -4.10 -0.66 -2.51
C LEU A 104 -3.19 -1.79 -2.99
N GLY A 105 -3.30 -2.19 -4.26
CA GLY A 105 -2.48 -3.27 -4.83
C GLY A 105 -1.01 -2.88 -5.00
N ASP A 106 -0.15 -3.88 -5.13
CA ASP A 106 1.31 -3.71 -5.21
C ASP A 106 1.77 -2.71 -6.27
N PHE A 107 2.93 -2.08 -6.03
CA PHE A 107 3.54 -1.09 -6.92
C PHE A 107 2.67 0.14 -7.22
N SER A 108 1.62 0.37 -6.43
CA SER A 108 0.72 1.51 -6.62
C SER A 108 1.23 2.78 -5.97
N THR A 109 0.67 3.91 -6.37
CA THR A 109 1.04 5.24 -5.89
C THR A 109 -0.21 6.01 -5.52
N VAL A 110 -0.26 6.59 -4.33
CA VAL A 110 -1.25 7.61 -4.01
C VAL A 110 -0.56 8.95 -4.13
N SER A 111 -1.06 9.78 -5.05
CA SER A 111 -0.49 11.09 -5.31
C SER A 111 -0.60 12.00 -4.08
N PRO A 112 0.28 12.99 -3.92
CA PRO A 112 0.22 13.91 -2.78
C PRO A 112 -1.15 14.58 -2.65
N GLY A 113 -1.65 14.70 -1.42
CA GLY A 113 -2.97 15.28 -1.12
C GLY A 113 -4.18 14.51 -1.66
N SER A 114 -3.98 13.31 -2.23
CA SER A 114 -5.07 12.50 -2.77
C SER A 114 -5.72 11.66 -1.67
N VAL A 115 -7.01 11.38 -1.84
CA VAL A 115 -7.84 10.66 -0.87
C VAL A 115 -8.38 9.41 -1.54
N PHE A 116 -8.06 8.25 -0.98
CA PHE A 116 -8.59 6.94 -1.37
C PHE A 116 -9.44 6.43 -0.21
N SER A 117 -10.76 6.53 -0.32
CA SER A 117 -11.66 6.36 0.82
C SER A 117 -12.80 5.39 0.53
N GLY A 118 -13.16 4.59 1.53
CA GLY A 118 -14.27 3.65 1.51
C GLY A 118 -13.83 2.19 1.30
N PRO A 119 -14.78 1.27 1.03
CA PRO A 119 -14.52 -0.15 0.83
C PRO A 119 -13.96 -0.44 -0.58
N VAL A 120 -13.02 0.40 -1.02
CA VAL A 120 -12.55 0.52 -2.41
C VAL A 120 -11.24 -0.23 -2.64
N LYS A 121 -11.06 -0.72 -3.86
CA LYS A 121 -9.91 -1.52 -4.25
C LYS A 121 -9.22 -0.93 -5.46
N ALA A 122 -7.93 -0.68 -5.33
CA ALA A 122 -7.06 -0.33 -6.44
C ALA A 122 -6.22 -1.56 -6.81
N GLY A 123 -6.28 -1.97 -8.07
CA GLY A 123 -5.41 -3.03 -8.59
C GLY A 123 -3.92 -2.66 -8.52
N PRO A 124 -3.00 -3.61 -8.73
CA PRO A 124 -1.58 -3.33 -8.74
C PRO A 124 -1.18 -2.38 -9.89
N PHE A 125 -0.06 -1.69 -9.72
CA PHE A 125 0.48 -0.71 -10.67
C PHE A 125 -0.49 0.43 -10.97
N THR A 126 -1.21 0.90 -9.95
CA THR A 126 -2.22 1.96 -10.10
C THR A 126 -1.77 3.26 -9.46
N ASN A 127 -2.08 4.38 -10.11
CA ASN A 127 -1.93 5.71 -9.55
C ASN A 127 -3.29 6.24 -9.12
N VAL A 128 -3.44 6.52 -7.83
CA VAL A 128 -4.60 7.21 -7.26
C VAL A 128 -4.29 8.70 -7.21
N SER A 129 -5.15 9.51 -7.83
CA SER A 129 -5.00 10.97 -7.85
C SER A 129 -6.34 11.65 -7.62
N GLY A 130 -6.36 12.66 -6.76
CA GLY A 130 -7.58 13.36 -6.36
C GLY A 130 -8.37 12.59 -5.31
N PHE A 131 -9.69 12.77 -5.30
CA PHE A 131 -10.60 12.02 -4.45
C PHE A 131 -11.09 10.78 -5.20
N CYS A 132 -10.99 9.61 -4.58
CA CYS A 132 -11.40 8.34 -5.15
C CYS A 132 -12.17 7.51 -4.13
N ASP A 133 -13.39 7.15 -4.52
CA ASP A 133 -14.44 6.46 -3.78
C ASP A 133 -14.99 5.24 -4.54
N HIS A 134 -14.24 4.76 -5.53
CA HIS A 134 -14.61 3.63 -6.37
C HIS A 134 -13.40 2.75 -6.67
N ASP A 135 -13.67 1.51 -7.09
CA ASP A 135 -12.63 0.57 -7.48
C ASP A 135 -11.86 1.06 -8.72
N ILE A 136 -10.53 1.03 -8.63
CA ILE A 136 -9.64 1.38 -9.74
C ILE A 136 -9.02 0.08 -10.29
N PRO A 137 -9.14 -0.20 -11.60
CA PRO A 137 -8.52 -1.38 -12.18
C PRO A 137 -6.98 -1.33 -12.07
N ALA A 138 -6.33 -2.48 -12.27
CA ALA A 138 -4.88 -2.57 -12.32
C ALA A 138 -4.29 -1.83 -13.54
N PHE A 139 -3.03 -1.42 -13.43
CA PHE A 139 -2.26 -0.78 -14.50
C PHE A 139 -2.88 0.54 -14.98
N ILE A 140 -3.17 1.43 -14.03
CA ILE A 140 -3.66 2.78 -14.32
C ILE A 140 -2.57 3.79 -13.98
N SER A 141 -2.21 4.61 -14.95
CA SER A 141 -1.20 5.65 -14.83
C SER A 141 -1.80 6.92 -14.20
N ARG A 142 -0.95 7.90 -13.94
CA ARG A 142 -1.38 9.22 -13.47
C ARG A 142 -2.28 9.88 -14.52
N GLY A 143 -3.48 10.31 -14.11
CA GLY A 143 -4.47 10.88 -15.02
C GLY A 143 -5.43 9.85 -15.62
N GLY A 144 -5.40 8.60 -15.15
CA GLY A 144 -6.44 7.59 -15.47
C GLY A 144 -6.20 6.82 -16.77
N SER A 145 -5.14 7.11 -17.52
CA SER A 145 -4.80 6.35 -18.73
C SER A 145 -4.21 4.99 -18.37
N ARG A 146 -4.33 4.02 -19.29
CA ARG A 146 -3.79 2.68 -19.05
C ARG A 146 -2.27 2.67 -19.16
N LEU A 147 -1.61 2.08 -18.16
CA LEU A 147 -0.17 1.90 -18.12
C LEU A 147 0.26 0.87 -19.20
N SER A 148 1.36 1.15 -19.90
CA SER A 148 2.01 0.16 -20.77
C SER A 148 2.75 -0.91 -19.96
N LEU A 149 3.03 -2.04 -20.59
CA LEU A 149 3.82 -3.10 -19.96
C LEU A 149 5.24 -2.60 -19.62
N ASP A 150 5.86 -1.84 -20.52
CA ASP A 150 7.23 -1.34 -20.32
C ASP A 150 7.30 -0.36 -19.14
N GLU A 151 6.29 0.49 -18.98
CA GLU A 151 6.15 1.35 -17.81
C GLU A 151 5.95 0.54 -16.53
N ALA A 152 5.11 -0.50 -16.54
CA ALA A 152 4.91 -1.38 -15.39
C ALA A 152 6.22 -2.05 -14.96
N LEU A 153 6.96 -2.61 -15.92
CA LEU A 153 8.25 -3.24 -15.66
C LEU A 153 9.27 -2.22 -15.17
N LYS A 154 9.28 -1.00 -15.73
CA LYS A 154 10.15 0.09 -15.25
C LYS A 154 9.85 0.46 -13.80
N ILE A 155 8.58 0.54 -13.40
CA ILE A 155 8.19 0.78 -11.99
C ILE A 155 8.72 -0.34 -11.10
N CYS A 156 8.52 -1.60 -11.49
CA CYS A 156 9.01 -2.76 -10.75
C CYS A 156 10.54 -2.69 -10.56
N TRP A 157 11.29 -2.49 -11.64
CA TRP A 157 12.76 -2.32 -11.61
C TRP A 157 13.20 -1.17 -10.71
N LEU A 158 12.54 -0.02 -10.81
CA LEU A 158 12.89 1.15 -10.01
C LEU A 158 12.63 0.90 -8.52
N ARG A 159 11.53 0.27 -8.16
CA ARG A 159 11.17 0.07 -6.75
C ARG A 159 11.95 -1.06 -6.11
N VAL A 160 11.98 -2.24 -6.72
CA VAL A 160 12.78 -3.35 -6.20
C VAL A 160 14.27 -2.99 -6.20
N GLY A 161 14.78 -2.47 -7.33
CA GLY A 161 16.18 -2.11 -7.49
C GLY A 161 16.64 -1.00 -6.54
N ARG A 162 15.81 0.03 -6.30
CA ARG A 162 16.22 1.16 -5.43
C ARG A 162 15.79 1.02 -3.98
N TRP A 163 14.72 0.29 -3.68
CA TRP A 163 14.12 0.26 -2.34
C TRP A 163 14.49 -1.01 -1.59
N GLU A 164 14.52 -2.16 -2.29
CA GLU A 164 15.03 -3.41 -1.73
C GLU A 164 16.54 -3.59 -1.98
N ASN A 165 17.12 -2.84 -2.93
CA ASN A 165 18.52 -2.97 -3.37
C ASN A 165 18.82 -4.36 -3.94
N ARG A 166 17.90 -4.87 -4.77
CA ARG A 166 17.98 -6.21 -5.37
C ARG A 166 17.67 -6.15 -6.86
N ILE A 167 18.28 -7.07 -7.61
CA ILE A 167 17.93 -7.31 -9.03
C ILE A 167 16.59 -8.06 -9.08
N VAL A 168 15.64 -7.55 -9.88
CA VAL A 168 14.35 -8.21 -10.09
C VAL A 168 14.58 -9.54 -10.81
N SER A 169 13.99 -10.62 -10.28
CA SER A 169 14.12 -11.94 -10.91
C SER A 169 13.27 -12.04 -12.17
N ASP A 170 13.68 -12.91 -13.10
CA ASP A 170 12.89 -13.22 -14.30
C ASP A 170 11.50 -13.78 -13.94
N TYR A 171 11.38 -14.49 -12.82
CA TYR A 171 10.09 -14.99 -12.33
C TYR A 171 9.13 -13.85 -11.99
N GLU A 172 9.59 -12.85 -11.23
CA GLU A 172 8.79 -11.66 -10.89
C GLU A 172 8.38 -10.88 -12.13
N LEU A 173 9.31 -10.66 -13.06
CA LEU A 173 9.02 -9.99 -14.33
C LEU A 173 8.01 -10.78 -15.17
N ASN A 174 8.13 -12.11 -15.21
CA ASN A 174 7.19 -12.98 -15.92
C ASN A 174 5.80 -13.00 -15.26
N LEU A 175 5.73 -12.90 -13.93
CA LEU A 175 4.48 -12.75 -13.20
C LEU A 175 3.78 -11.44 -13.58
N VAL A 176 4.49 -10.31 -13.57
CA VAL A 176 3.96 -9.01 -14.00
C VAL A 176 3.44 -9.08 -15.44
N LYS A 177 4.22 -9.66 -16.37
CA LYS A 177 3.80 -9.87 -17.77
C LYS A 177 2.52 -10.71 -17.87
N LYS A 178 2.39 -11.76 -17.05
CA LYS A 178 1.21 -12.64 -17.04
C LYS A 178 -0.02 -11.90 -16.50
N ILE A 179 0.11 -11.20 -15.38
CA ILE A 179 -0.96 -10.39 -14.80
C ILE A 179 -1.42 -9.33 -15.82
N TYR A 180 -0.49 -8.61 -16.44
CA TYR A 180 -0.79 -7.60 -17.46
C TYR A 180 -1.58 -8.17 -18.65
N LYS A 181 -1.16 -9.32 -19.19
CA LYS A 181 -1.88 -10.02 -20.26
C LYS A 181 -3.27 -10.46 -19.83
N THR A 182 -3.43 -10.98 -18.62
CA THR A 182 -4.73 -11.39 -18.07
C THR A 182 -5.67 -10.20 -17.93
N VAL A 183 -5.21 -9.08 -17.37
CA VAL A 183 -6.03 -7.87 -17.21
C VAL A 183 -6.37 -7.24 -18.57
N ARG A 184 -5.52 -7.37 -19.60
CA ARG A 184 -5.87 -6.95 -20.98
C ARG A 184 -6.91 -7.86 -21.62
N ARG A 185 -6.78 -9.18 -21.45
CA ARG A 185 -7.70 -10.17 -22.03
C ARG A 185 -9.07 -10.17 -21.34
N GLY A 186 -9.10 -9.91 -20.03
CA GLY A 186 -10.31 -9.86 -19.22
C GLY A 186 -10.94 -8.48 -19.09
N GLY A 187 -10.51 -7.49 -19.87
CA GLY A 187 -10.99 -6.11 -19.79
C GLY A 187 -12.47 -5.98 -20.13
N ARG A 188 -13.34 -6.12 -19.13
CA ARG A 188 -14.64 -5.45 -19.11
C ARG A 188 -14.41 -3.96 -18.89
N SER A 189 -15.15 -3.14 -19.63
CA SER A 189 -15.19 -1.69 -19.50
C SER A 189 -15.50 -1.27 -18.04
N PRO A 190 -14.97 -0.14 -17.55
CA PRO A 190 -15.40 0.43 -16.27
C PRO A 190 -16.92 0.70 -16.32
N GLY A 191 -17.68 0.19 -15.34
CA GLY A 191 -19.12 0.50 -15.20
C GLY A 191 -20.13 -0.66 -15.24
N GLN A 192 -19.70 -1.94 -15.26
CA GLN A 192 -20.64 -3.05 -15.06
C GLN A 192 -20.56 -3.59 -13.62
N PRO A 193 -21.69 -3.67 -12.88
CA PRO A 193 -21.72 -4.29 -11.56
C PRO A 193 -21.27 -5.75 -11.66
N GLY A 194 -20.32 -6.13 -10.82
CA GLY A 194 -19.71 -7.45 -10.85
C GLY A 194 -20.74 -8.55 -10.60
N LYS A 195 -20.77 -9.56 -11.48
CA LYS A 195 -21.31 -10.87 -11.07
C LYS A 195 -20.33 -11.48 -10.05
N PRO A 196 -20.81 -12.01 -8.92
CA PRO A 196 -19.97 -12.59 -7.89
C PRO A 196 -19.09 -13.70 -8.48
N ILE A 197 -17.80 -13.68 -8.13
CA ILE A 197 -16.79 -14.65 -8.58
C ILE A 197 -17.04 -16.05 -7.98
N PHE A 198 -17.94 -16.15 -7.00
CA PHE A 198 -18.46 -17.42 -6.50
C PHE A 198 -19.98 -17.49 -6.71
N SER A 199 -20.40 -18.07 -7.83
CA SER A 199 -21.67 -18.78 -7.91
C SER A 199 -21.47 -20.03 -8.75
N LYS A 200 -21.19 -21.13 -8.05
CA LYS A 200 -21.65 -22.50 -8.31
C LYS A 200 -20.79 -23.48 -7.51
N GLY A 201 -21.47 -24.17 -6.63
CA GLY A 201 -21.04 -25.15 -5.64
C GLY A 201 -22.19 -25.27 -4.67
#